data_AF-A0A498FR21-F1
#
_entry.id   AF-A0A498FR21-F1
#
_cell.length_a   1.000
_cell.length_b   1.000
_cell.length_c   1.000
_cell.angle_alpha   90.00
_cell.angle_beta   90.00
_cell.angle_gamma   90.00
#
_symmetry.space_group_name_H-M   'P 1'
#
loop_
_entity.id
_entity.type
_entity.pdbx_description
1 polymer ?
#
loop_
_entity_poly.entity_id
_entity_poly.type
_entity_poly.pdbx_seq_one_letter_code
_entity_poly.pdbx_strand_id
1 'polypeptide(L)'
;MASTDSTEHTTLSQYESAGRADGTMDKILNMDEAVEELTPIQLKDVWVRGALMKQVMDATRPIPGREPDPVEHFENKLKSGSPAVFKELAVAELSDDLADRLGWEEGAGNVEVMWDALTNDKPEETKLRSAREKVKTALRGCGMARITVQREAVKYHHNHPHELTATDATE
;
A
#
# COMPACT_ATOMS: atom_id res chain seq x y z
N MET A 1 -33.81 25.77 -51.30
CA MET A 1 -34.17 25.52 -49.89
C MET A 1 -33.61 24.17 -49.52
N ALA A 2 -32.90 24.13 -48.40
CA ALA A 2 -32.18 22.97 -47.88
C ALA A 2 -33.13 21.82 -47.51
N SER A 3 -32.67 20.58 -47.65
CA SER A 3 -32.28 19.75 -46.51
C SER A 3 -31.92 18.35 -46.98
N THR A 4 -30.68 17.99 -46.66
CA THR A 4 -30.04 16.69 -46.77
C THR A 4 -30.70 15.69 -45.82
N ASP A 5 -31.13 14.55 -46.34
CA ASP A 5 -31.50 13.39 -45.52
C ASP A 5 -30.35 12.38 -45.58
N SER A 6 -29.40 12.55 -44.64
CA SER A 6 -28.29 11.63 -44.40
C SER A 6 -28.80 10.50 -43.52
N THR A 7 -29.20 9.37 -44.11
CA THR A 7 -29.39 8.14 -43.34
C THR A 7 -28.03 7.54 -43.03
N GLU A 8 -27.73 7.50 -41.75
CA GLU A 8 -26.45 7.20 -41.14
C GLU A 8 -26.00 5.76 -41.43
N HIS A 9 -24.85 5.63 -42.09
CA HIS A 9 -24.05 4.41 -42.06
C HIS A 9 -23.41 4.32 -40.67
N THR A 10 -23.99 3.55 -39.75
CA THR A 10 -23.30 3.17 -38.50
C THR A 10 -22.20 2.16 -38.86
N THR A 11 -21.03 2.68 -39.23
CA THR A 11 -19.81 1.87 -39.34
C THR A 11 -19.45 1.30 -37.98
N LEU A 12 -19.51 -0.02 -37.87
CA LEU A 12 -18.88 -0.87 -36.85
C LEU A 12 -17.36 -0.65 -36.86
N SER A 13 -16.90 0.47 -36.32
CA SER A 13 -15.49 0.86 -36.25
C SER A 13 -15.20 1.61 -34.95
N GLN A 14 -15.47 0.99 -33.80
CA GLN A 14 -15.04 1.51 -32.48
C GLN A 14 -14.55 0.43 -31.50
N TYR A 15 -14.06 -0.72 -32.02
CA TYR A 15 -13.34 -1.71 -31.20
C TYR A 15 -11.81 -1.66 -31.40
N GLU A 16 -11.27 -0.51 -31.80
CA GLU A 16 -9.83 -0.28 -31.85
C GLU A 16 -9.41 0.80 -30.83
N SER A 17 -9.70 0.56 -29.55
CA SER A 17 -8.83 1.05 -28.48
C SER A 17 -8.98 0.22 -27.19
N ALA A 18 -8.95 -1.11 -27.30
CA ALA A 18 -8.43 -1.89 -26.17
C ALA A 18 -6.94 -1.51 -26.08
N GLY A 19 -6.69 -0.55 -25.19
CA GLY A 19 -5.47 0.24 -25.13
C GLY A 19 -4.22 -0.60 -25.24
N ARG A 20 -3.25 -0.03 -25.94
CA ARG A 20 -1.83 -0.35 -25.80
C ARG A 20 -1.59 -0.92 -24.41
N ALA A 21 -1.21 -2.19 -24.35
CA ALA A 21 -0.49 -2.72 -23.20
C ALA A 21 0.85 -1.98 -23.17
N ASP A 22 0.83 -0.72 -22.74
CA ASP A 22 2.00 -0.05 -22.20
C ASP A 22 2.54 -1.00 -21.16
N GLY A 23 3.87 -1.19 -21.14
CA GLY A 23 4.59 -2.15 -20.29
C GLY A 23 4.37 -2.00 -18.77
N THR A 24 3.34 -1.29 -18.35
CA THR A 24 2.73 -1.20 -17.04
C THR A 24 2.31 -2.58 -16.51
N MET A 25 1.75 -3.47 -17.33
CA MET A 25 1.32 -4.79 -16.85
C MET A 25 2.52 -5.72 -16.58
N ASP A 26 3.55 -5.69 -17.41
CA ASP A 26 4.84 -6.35 -17.15
C ASP A 26 5.63 -5.70 -16.00
N LYS A 27 5.56 -4.38 -15.83
CA LYS A 27 6.15 -3.67 -14.67
C LYS A 27 5.42 -3.97 -13.35
N ILE A 28 4.12 -4.28 -13.39
CA ILE A 28 3.33 -4.66 -12.20
C ILE A 28 3.53 -6.14 -11.84
N LEU A 29 3.79 -7.00 -12.84
CA LEU A 29 4.09 -8.42 -12.61
C LEU A 29 5.53 -8.66 -12.14
N ASN A 30 6.46 -7.73 -12.41
CA ASN A 30 7.86 -7.78 -11.95
C ASN A 30 8.23 -6.66 -10.97
N MET A 31 7.40 -6.37 -9.96
CA MET A 31 7.81 -5.48 -8.86
C MET A 31 8.87 -6.10 -7.93
N ASP A 32 9.29 -7.33 -8.19
CA ASP A 32 10.33 -8.02 -7.43
C ASP A 32 11.66 -7.25 -7.42
N GLU A 33 12.06 -6.68 -8.57
CA GLU A 33 13.27 -5.85 -8.67
C GLU A 33 13.10 -4.55 -7.86
N ALA A 34 11.97 -3.87 -7.99
CA ALA A 34 11.68 -2.66 -7.22
C ALA A 34 11.68 -2.93 -5.70
N VAL A 35 11.28 -4.12 -5.25
CA VAL A 35 11.34 -4.52 -3.84
C VAL A 35 12.77 -4.80 -3.37
N GLU A 36 13.64 -5.29 -4.24
CA GLU A 36 15.07 -5.49 -3.94
C GLU A 36 15.82 -4.18 -3.75
N GLU A 37 15.44 -3.16 -4.52
CA GLU A 37 16.02 -1.81 -4.49
C GLU A 37 15.62 -1.00 -3.25
N LEU A 38 14.60 -1.41 -2.51
CA LEU A 38 14.16 -0.70 -1.31
C LEU A 38 15.21 -0.73 -0.21
N THR A 39 15.41 0.42 0.44
CA THR A 39 16.16 0.49 1.69
C THR A 39 15.44 -0.30 2.80
N PRO A 40 16.13 -0.68 3.89
CA PRO A 40 15.49 -1.39 4.99
C PRO A 40 14.24 -0.69 5.54
N ILE A 41 14.30 0.64 5.73
CA ILE A 41 13.19 1.40 6.28
C ILE A 41 12.00 1.49 5.31
N GLN A 42 12.25 1.63 4.01
CA GLN A 42 11.19 1.62 2.98
C GLN A 42 10.53 0.24 2.90
N LEU A 43 11.31 -0.84 3.01
CA LEU A 43 10.76 -2.20 3.07
C LEU A 43 9.88 -2.40 4.31
N LYS A 44 10.28 -1.86 5.47
CA LYS A 44 9.47 -1.88 6.69
C LYS A 44 8.14 -1.15 6.47
N ASP A 45 8.17 0.05 5.89
CA ASP A 45 6.95 0.83 5.60
C ASP A 45 5.97 0.06 4.69
N VAL A 46 6.47 -0.48 3.57
CA VAL A 46 5.66 -1.32 2.65
C VAL A 46 5.06 -2.53 3.37
N TRP A 47 5.85 -3.18 4.22
CA TRP A 47 5.39 -4.35 4.97
C TRP A 47 4.33 -3.97 6.02
N VAL A 48 4.59 -2.92 6.82
CA VAL A 48 3.70 -2.42 7.87
C VAL A 48 2.34 -2.03 7.29
N ARG A 49 2.30 -1.26 6.20
CA ARG A 49 1.04 -0.89 5.54
C ARG A 49 0.23 -2.11 5.12
N GLY A 50 0.89 -3.13 4.57
CA GLY A 50 0.24 -4.38 4.20
C GLY A 50 -0.26 -5.19 5.40
N ALA A 51 0.51 -5.23 6.48
CA ALA A 51 0.14 -5.91 7.72
C ALA A 51 -1.06 -5.23 8.40
N LEU A 52 -1.08 -3.89 8.45
CA LEU A 52 -2.19 -3.10 8.96
C LEU A 52 -3.46 -3.32 8.14
N MET A 53 -3.37 -3.24 6.82
CA MET A 53 -4.52 -3.48 5.96
C MET A 53 -5.09 -4.89 6.18
N LYS A 54 -4.23 -5.89 6.42
CA LYS A 54 -4.67 -7.24 6.78
C LYS A 54 -5.44 -7.26 8.11
N GLN A 55 -4.93 -6.58 9.14
CA GLN A 55 -5.60 -6.52 10.44
C GLN A 55 -6.97 -5.83 10.33
N VAL A 56 -7.07 -4.72 9.60
CA VAL A 56 -8.34 -4.04 9.32
C VAL A 56 -9.31 -4.98 8.61
N MET A 57 -8.87 -5.67 7.55
CA MET A 57 -9.72 -6.65 6.84
C MET A 57 -10.16 -7.82 7.73
N ASP A 58 -9.32 -8.25 8.67
CA ASP A 58 -9.65 -9.33 9.61
C ASP A 58 -10.61 -8.84 10.72
N ALA A 59 -10.52 -7.56 11.13
CA ALA A 59 -11.38 -6.94 12.13
C ALA A 59 -12.76 -6.51 11.60
N THR A 60 -12.82 -6.07 10.33
CA THR A 60 -14.06 -5.67 9.63
C THR A 60 -14.89 -6.85 9.11
N ARG A 61 -14.52 -8.09 9.47
CA ARG A 61 -15.35 -9.26 9.19
C ARG A 61 -16.74 -9.05 9.81
N PRO A 62 -17.83 -9.50 9.16
CA PRO A 62 -19.18 -9.20 9.63
C PRO A 62 -19.40 -9.68 11.06
N ILE A 63 -19.53 -8.75 11.99
CA ILE A 63 -19.97 -9.01 13.37
C ILE A 63 -21.47 -8.70 13.42
N PRO A 64 -22.32 -9.63 13.89
CA PRO A 64 -23.75 -9.34 14.04
C PRO A 64 -23.97 -8.10 14.93
N GLY A 65 -24.62 -7.06 14.39
CA GLY A 65 -25.03 -5.87 15.14
C GLY A 65 -24.08 -4.66 15.11
N ARG A 66 -22.96 -4.72 14.39
CA ARG A 66 -22.07 -3.57 14.13
C ARG A 66 -21.96 -3.36 12.62
N GLU A 67 -22.22 -2.15 12.14
CA GLU A 67 -21.89 -1.79 10.76
C GLU A 67 -20.35 -1.80 10.62
N PRO A 68 -19.79 -2.59 9.70
CA PRO A 68 -18.35 -2.58 9.48
C PRO A 68 -17.94 -1.23 8.91
N ASP A 69 -16.92 -0.60 9.47
CA ASP A 69 -16.31 0.58 8.87
C ASP A 69 -15.82 0.24 7.45
N PRO A 70 -15.94 1.15 6.46
CA PRO A 70 -15.61 0.82 5.08
C PRO A 70 -14.12 0.54 4.95
N VAL A 71 -13.77 -0.70 4.61
CA VAL A 71 -12.40 -1.14 4.31
C VAL A 71 -11.70 -0.19 3.31
N GLU A 72 -12.46 0.39 2.38
CA GLU A 72 -12.00 1.37 1.39
C GLU A 72 -11.44 2.65 2.02
N HIS A 73 -12.00 3.13 3.13
CA HIS A 73 -11.50 4.32 3.84
C HIS A 73 -10.06 4.11 4.32
N PHE A 74 -9.81 2.96 4.94
CA PHE A 74 -8.49 2.56 5.42
C PHE A 74 -7.50 2.30 4.28
N GLU A 75 -7.96 1.67 3.21
CA GLU A 75 -7.17 1.44 2.01
C GLU A 75 -6.68 2.77 1.41
N ASN A 76 -7.57 3.77 1.27
CA ASN A 76 -7.22 5.08 0.71
C ASN A 76 -6.21 5.83 1.59
N LYS A 77 -6.39 5.79 2.91
CA LYS A 77 -5.44 6.36 3.86
C LYS A 77 -4.06 5.71 3.76
N LEU A 78 -3.99 4.37 3.75
CA LEU A 78 -2.73 3.63 3.68
C LEU A 78 -2.01 3.76 2.31
N LYS A 79 -2.74 4.04 1.22
CA LYS A 79 -2.14 4.32 -0.10
C LYS A 79 -1.42 5.67 -0.20
N SER A 80 -1.75 6.63 0.64
CA SER A 80 -1.25 8.02 0.55
C SER A 80 0.27 8.18 0.62
N GLY A 81 1.00 7.19 1.16
CA GLY A 81 2.46 7.24 1.33
C GLY A 81 2.93 7.94 2.62
N SER A 82 2.09 8.75 3.28
CA SER A 82 2.47 9.41 4.55
C SER A 82 2.51 8.40 5.72
N PRO A 83 3.58 8.36 6.55
CA PRO A 83 3.62 7.56 7.77
C PRO A 83 2.76 8.09 8.93
N ALA A 84 2.32 9.35 8.90
CA ALA A 84 1.46 9.92 9.95
C ALA A 84 0.12 9.16 10.08
N VAL A 85 -0.30 8.50 9.00
CA VAL A 85 -1.47 7.63 8.97
C VAL A 85 -1.42 6.52 10.03
N PHE A 86 -0.23 6.06 10.45
CA PHE A 86 -0.11 5.00 11.43
C PHE A 86 -0.64 5.41 12.80
N LYS A 87 -0.40 6.66 13.21
CA LYS A 87 -0.93 7.20 14.46
C LYS A 87 -2.46 7.25 14.42
N GLU A 88 -3.02 7.73 13.32
CA GLU A 88 -4.49 7.78 13.14
C GLU A 88 -5.11 6.38 13.21
N LEU A 89 -4.48 5.38 12.59
CA LEU A 89 -4.96 4.00 12.60
C LEU A 89 -4.79 3.35 13.98
N ALA A 90 -3.69 3.64 14.68
CA ALA A 90 -3.47 3.09 16.00
C ALA A 90 -4.51 3.58 17.01
N VAL A 91 -4.87 4.87 16.95
CA VAL A 91 -5.93 5.49 17.76
C VAL A 91 -7.31 4.90 17.42
N ALA A 92 -7.58 4.69 16.13
CA ALA A 92 -8.91 4.25 15.70
C ALA A 92 -9.15 2.75 15.93
N GLU A 93 -8.15 1.89 15.64
CA GLU A 93 -8.42 0.46 15.37
C GLU A 93 -7.48 -0.53 16.06
N LEU A 94 -6.36 -0.10 16.66
CA LEU A 94 -5.35 -1.03 17.20
C LEU A 94 -5.31 -1.06 18.72
N SER A 95 -4.77 -0.01 19.34
CA SER A 95 -4.65 0.09 20.80
C SER A 95 -4.12 1.46 21.22
N ASP A 96 -4.60 1.97 22.35
CA ASP A 96 -4.13 3.23 22.95
C ASP A 96 -2.63 3.20 23.29
N ASP A 97 -2.11 2.09 23.82
CA ASP A 97 -0.68 1.96 24.14
C ASP A 97 0.23 2.10 22.91
N LEU A 98 -0.18 1.52 21.78
CA LEU A 98 0.55 1.67 20.52
C LEU A 98 0.40 3.08 19.96
N ALA A 99 -0.79 3.66 20.07
CA ALA A 99 -1.02 5.04 19.69
C ALA A 99 -0.04 5.94 20.45
N ASP A 100 0.07 5.85 21.78
CA ASP A 100 0.93 6.69 22.62
C ASP A 100 2.42 6.62 22.24
N ARG A 101 2.88 5.47 21.75
CA ARG A 101 4.26 5.27 21.29
C ARG A 101 4.55 5.89 19.93
N LEU A 102 3.52 6.16 19.13
CA LEU A 102 3.65 6.80 17.83
C LEU A 102 3.65 8.32 17.96
N GLY A 103 4.54 8.98 17.22
CA GLY A 103 4.50 10.42 17.02
C GLY A 103 3.42 10.82 16.02
N TRP A 104 3.10 12.12 15.97
CA TRP A 104 2.31 12.70 14.88
C TRP A 104 3.18 13.10 13.67
N GLU A 105 4.49 12.95 13.80
CA GLU A 105 5.45 13.36 12.80
C GLU A 105 5.49 12.40 11.61
N GLU A 106 5.70 12.96 10.42
CA GLU A 106 5.97 12.19 9.21
C GLU A 106 7.43 11.74 9.25
N GLY A 107 7.67 10.46 9.51
CA GLY A 107 9.04 9.97 9.57
C GLY A 107 9.20 8.49 9.82
N ALA A 108 10.46 8.06 9.68
CA ALA A 108 10.91 6.68 9.88
C ALA A 108 10.60 6.14 11.29
N GLY A 109 10.57 7.01 12.31
CA GLY A 109 10.31 6.59 13.70
C GLY A 109 8.98 5.85 13.88
N ASN A 110 7.91 6.34 13.25
CA ASN A 110 6.61 5.67 13.30
C ASN A 110 6.61 4.32 12.58
N VAL A 111 7.37 4.21 11.48
CA VAL A 111 7.55 2.93 10.77
C VAL A 111 8.26 1.92 11.67
N GLU A 112 9.32 2.33 12.35
CA GLU A 112 10.11 1.46 13.25
C GLU A 112 9.27 0.96 14.42
N VAL A 113 8.52 1.85 15.08
CA VAL A 113 7.63 1.47 16.18
C VAL A 113 6.58 0.46 15.72
N MET A 114 5.97 0.69 14.56
CA MET A 114 4.98 -0.24 14.00
C MET A 114 5.61 -1.57 13.58
N TRP A 115 6.79 -1.53 12.98
CA TRP A 115 7.54 -2.72 12.59
C TRP A 115 7.82 -3.61 13.80
N ASP A 116 8.32 -3.03 14.88
CA ASP A 116 8.60 -3.77 16.11
C ASP A 116 7.33 -4.31 16.76
N ALA A 117 6.23 -3.54 16.77
CA ALA A 117 4.96 -3.99 17.32
C ALA A 117 4.33 -5.15 16.53
N LEU A 118 4.51 -5.18 15.20
CA LEU A 118 3.87 -6.15 14.31
C LEU A 118 4.75 -7.36 13.98
N THR A 119 6.04 -7.32 14.34
CA THR A 119 6.98 -8.41 14.11
C THR A 119 7.36 -9.11 15.41
N ASN A 120 7.79 -10.36 15.31
CA ASN A 120 8.20 -11.20 16.44
C ASN A 120 9.68 -10.97 16.81
N ASP A 121 10.14 -11.49 17.96
CA ASP A 121 11.50 -11.33 18.54
C ASP A 121 12.64 -12.04 17.76
N LYS A 122 12.51 -12.13 16.44
CA LYS A 122 13.58 -12.66 15.57
C LYS A 122 14.67 -11.60 15.36
N PRO A 123 15.91 -12.01 15.05
CA PRO A 123 16.96 -11.09 14.62
C PRO A 123 16.51 -10.23 13.44
N GLU A 124 16.86 -8.94 13.44
CA GLU A 124 16.39 -7.94 12.48
C GLU A 124 16.61 -8.36 11.02
N GLU A 125 17.79 -8.88 10.69
CA GLU A 125 18.11 -9.38 9.36
C GLU A 125 17.15 -10.50 8.90
N THR A 126 16.74 -11.37 9.83
CA THR A 126 15.77 -12.42 9.56
C THR A 126 14.37 -11.86 9.36
N LYS A 127 13.99 -10.82 10.11
CA LYS A 127 12.71 -10.12 9.92
C LYS A 127 12.65 -9.47 8.54
N LEU A 128 13.68 -8.70 8.17
CA LEU A 128 13.78 -8.00 6.88
C LEU A 128 13.74 -8.98 5.71
N ARG A 129 14.55 -10.05 5.75
CA ARG A 129 14.52 -11.09 4.71
C ARG A 129 13.13 -11.73 4.60
N SER A 130 12.49 -12.07 5.72
CA SER A 130 11.15 -12.65 5.70
C SER A 130 10.10 -11.66 5.16
N ALA A 131 10.21 -10.38 5.49
CA ALA A 131 9.32 -9.35 4.98
C ALA A 131 9.49 -9.15 3.48
N ARG A 132 10.73 -9.10 2.98
CA ARG A 132 11.04 -9.00 1.55
C ARG A 132 10.34 -10.10 0.75
N GLU A 133 10.55 -11.36 1.15
CA GLU A 133 9.92 -12.50 0.47
C GLU A 133 8.39 -12.49 0.56
N LYS A 134 7.83 -12.08 1.70
CA LYS A 134 6.38 -11.95 1.87
C LYS A 134 5.79 -10.83 1.02
N VAL A 135 6.49 -9.70 0.88
CA VAL A 135 6.07 -8.58 0.03
C VAL A 135 6.08 -9.04 -1.42
N LYS A 136 7.18 -9.58 -1.94
CA LYS A 136 7.25 -10.12 -3.31
C LYS A 136 6.13 -11.11 -3.59
N THR A 137 5.96 -12.10 -2.71
CA THR A 137 4.91 -13.11 -2.85
C THR A 137 3.52 -12.49 -2.88
N ALA A 138 3.25 -11.49 -2.03
CA ALA A 138 1.97 -10.79 -2.02
C ALA A 138 1.74 -9.98 -3.30
N LEU A 139 2.77 -9.29 -3.80
CA LEU A 139 2.69 -8.44 -4.99
C LEU A 139 2.46 -9.24 -6.28
N ARG A 140 2.80 -10.54 -6.31
CA ARG A 140 2.45 -11.45 -7.41
C ARG A 140 0.95 -11.82 -7.45
N GLY A 141 0.19 -11.54 -6.38
CA GLY A 141 -1.26 -11.75 -6.34
C GLY A 141 -2.06 -10.65 -7.04
N CYS A 142 -3.40 -10.74 -7.01
CA CYS A 142 -4.28 -9.70 -7.55
C CYS A 142 -5.52 -9.46 -6.68
N GLY A 143 -6.12 -8.27 -6.82
CA GLY A 143 -7.49 -7.97 -6.36
C GLY A 143 -7.71 -7.74 -4.85
N MET A 144 -6.72 -7.93 -3.98
CA MET A 144 -6.87 -7.69 -2.54
C MET A 144 -6.39 -6.28 -2.13
N ALA A 145 -7.16 -5.58 -1.28
CA ALA A 145 -6.84 -4.23 -0.78
C ALA A 145 -5.42 -4.14 -0.19
N ARG A 146 -4.99 -5.13 0.59
CA ARG A 146 -3.61 -5.25 1.07
C ARG A 146 -2.59 -5.20 -0.06
N ILE A 147 -2.81 -5.93 -1.15
CA ILE A 147 -1.89 -5.97 -2.29
C ILE A 147 -1.84 -4.59 -2.95
N THR A 148 -3.00 -3.94 -3.12
CA THR A 148 -3.07 -2.58 -3.68
C THR A 148 -2.27 -1.60 -2.84
N VAL A 149 -2.46 -1.60 -1.51
CA VAL A 149 -1.69 -0.77 -0.58
C VAL A 149 -0.19 -1.00 -0.70
N GLN A 150 0.25 -2.26 -0.73
CA GLN A 150 1.68 -2.59 -0.85
C GLN A 150 2.25 -2.16 -2.19
N ARG A 151 1.50 -2.30 -3.29
CA ARG A 151 1.92 -1.82 -4.62
C ARG A 151 2.11 -0.31 -4.64
N GLU A 152 1.14 0.44 -4.12
CA GLU A 152 1.23 1.90 -4.09
C GLU A 152 2.38 2.38 -3.22
N ALA A 153 2.63 1.72 -2.07
CA ALA A 153 3.79 2.04 -1.24
C ALA A 153 5.13 1.78 -1.94
N VAL A 154 5.28 0.66 -2.67
CA VAL A 154 6.51 0.39 -3.45
C VAL A 154 6.69 1.43 -4.56
N LYS A 155 5.62 1.78 -5.29
CA LYS A 155 5.67 2.84 -6.32
C LYS A 155 6.05 4.18 -5.72
N TYR A 156 5.52 4.51 -4.55
CA TYR A 156 5.83 5.74 -3.84
C TYR A 156 7.33 5.84 -3.56
N HIS A 157 7.92 4.82 -2.93
CA HIS A 157 9.34 4.81 -2.58
C HIS A 157 10.27 4.78 -3.79
N HIS A 158 9.87 4.11 -4.86
CA HIS A 158 10.63 4.13 -6.12
C HIS A 158 10.64 5.54 -6.75
N ASN A 159 9.55 6.31 -6.61
CA ASN A 159 9.46 7.68 -7.12
C ASN A 159 10.05 8.73 -6.15
N HIS A 160 10.20 8.41 -4.85
CA HIS A 160 10.67 9.32 -3.80
C HIS A 160 11.75 8.65 -2.91
N PRO A 161 12.92 8.28 -3.47
CA PRO A 161 13.90 7.44 -2.79
C PRO A 161 14.53 8.05 -1.53
N HIS A 162 14.38 9.35 -1.29
CA HIS A 162 15.01 10.08 -0.17
C HIS A 162 14.03 10.55 0.92
N GLU A 163 12.72 10.32 0.77
CA GLU A 163 11.72 10.88 1.68
C GLU A 163 11.59 10.12 3.01
N LEU A 164 11.91 8.83 2.99
CA LEU A 164 12.02 7.97 4.16
C LEU A 164 13.46 7.45 4.28
N THR A 165 14.38 8.37 4.51
CA THR A 165 15.69 8.00 5.04
C THR A 165 15.55 7.82 6.55
N ALA A 166 16.24 6.85 7.14
CA ALA A 166 16.44 6.84 8.58
C ALA A 166 17.11 8.18 8.92
N THR A 167 16.38 9.08 9.56
CA THR A 167 16.98 10.29 10.11
C THR A 167 18.05 9.80 11.06
N ASP A 168 19.31 10.15 10.80
CA ASP A 168 20.38 9.92 11.76
C ASP A 168 19.85 10.42 13.11
N ALA A 169 19.75 9.48 14.05
CA ALA A 169 19.44 9.79 15.44
C ALA A 169 20.62 10.60 15.99
N THR A 170 20.64 11.88 15.65
CA THR A 170 21.48 12.89 16.30
C THR A 170 20.69 13.37 17.50
N GLU A 171 20.92 12.70 18.64
CA GLU A 171 21.43 13.26 19.91
C GLU A 171 21.22 12.29 21.08
#